data_AF-A0A8T4PYP8-F1
#
_entry.id   AF-A0A8T4PYP8-F1
#
_cell.length_a   1.000
_cell.length_b   1.000
_cell.length_c   1.000
_cell.angle_alpha   90.00
_cell.angle_beta   90.00
_cell.angle_gamma   90.00
#
_symmetry.space_group_name_H-M   'P 1'
#
loop_
_entity.id
_entity.type
_entity.pdbx_description
1 polymer ?
#
loop_
_entity_poly.entity_id
_entity_poly.type
_entity_poly.pdbx_seq_one_letter_code
_entity_poly.pdbx_strand_id
1 'polypeptide(L)'
;MTHKINPVGNHIYSMLYGVHSKIINNHKLINRILNGAINLEKFSLLKTVSYKFKPQGLTLAKIISESSIVLHTYPEHSSVELEISTCRSADSGEAAFNYIVSKMSPLKYKKKSTRSFKTPRQISEGSNGLENIRIGNRIPKSFFITSGTGESNITANAGSYHIALKEAGIEMCNIMHYSSILPKGAIEVVKPKLITHGGVMETIEARADAMSGERATAGIGYGWLYDKHNNKHGGIVAEYNGNLPMEQARKKLALSLEEIASGFEGRQLKNVNFRLEITNPKKKYGTALVSLCFVDYIIPIKGIESSL
;
A
#
# COMPACT_ATOMS: atom_id res chain seq x y z
N MET A 1 -1.07 -44.44 -15.52
CA MET A 1 0.15 -44.13 -14.75
C MET A 1 0.02 -42.72 -14.23
N THR A 2 0.08 -42.51 -12.92
CA THR A 2 0.13 -41.18 -12.31
C THR A 2 1.55 -40.62 -12.50
N HIS A 3 1.69 -39.58 -13.34
CA HIS A 3 2.98 -38.90 -13.53
C HIS A 3 3.35 -38.15 -12.25
N LYS A 4 4.48 -38.50 -11.64
CA LYS A 4 5.08 -37.72 -10.55
C LYS A 4 5.94 -36.62 -11.17
N ILE A 5 5.62 -35.37 -10.89
CA ILE A 5 6.44 -34.21 -11.30
C ILE A 5 7.76 -34.28 -10.53
N ASN A 6 8.88 -34.27 -11.25
CA ASN A 6 10.20 -34.13 -10.65
C ASN A 6 10.35 -32.70 -10.09
N PRO A 7 10.68 -32.50 -8.80
CA PRO A 7 10.86 -31.16 -8.22
C PRO A 7 12.03 -30.37 -8.83
N VAL A 8 12.82 -31.02 -9.69
CA VAL A 8 13.95 -30.41 -10.41
C VAL A 8 13.59 -30.27 -11.89
N GLY A 9 13.54 -29.03 -12.35
CA GLY A 9 13.36 -28.68 -13.75
C GLY A 9 14.18 -27.45 -14.12
N ASN A 10 14.35 -27.22 -15.41
CA ASN A 10 15.06 -26.07 -15.95
C ASN A 10 14.15 -25.33 -16.92
N HIS A 11 14.04 -24.03 -16.72
CA HIS A 11 13.36 -23.10 -17.62
C HIS A 11 14.38 -22.16 -18.22
N ILE A 12 14.60 -22.25 -19.52
CA ILE A 12 15.49 -21.37 -20.27
C ILE A 12 14.61 -20.43 -21.09
N TYR A 13 14.78 -19.14 -20.85
CA TYR A 13 14.21 -18.08 -21.66
C TYR A 13 15.33 -17.33 -22.38
N SER A 14 15.18 -17.09 -23.68
CA SER A 14 16.16 -16.33 -24.43
C SER A 14 15.58 -15.51 -25.56
N MET A 15 16.10 -14.30 -25.70
CA MET A 15 15.96 -13.49 -26.90
C MET A 15 17.20 -13.62 -27.77
N LEU A 16 17.02 -14.06 -29.02
CA LEU A 16 18.05 -14.14 -30.05
C LEU A 16 17.88 -12.95 -31.00
N TYR A 17 18.94 -12.18 -31.25
CA TYR A 17 18.90 -10.98 -32.09
C TYR A 17 19.84 -11.12 -33.28
N GLY A 18 19.42 -10.60 -34.44
CA GLY A 18 20.19 -10.62 -35.67
C GLY A 18 20.16 -11.98 -36.38
N VAL A 19 19.07 -12.73 -36.25
CA VAL A 19 18.88 -14.00 -36.99
C VAL A 19 18.59 -13.69 -38.45
N HIS A 20 19.34 -14.30 -39.37
CA HIS A 20 19.24 -14.02 -40.80
C HIS A 20 17.83 -14.30 -41.35
N SER A 21 17.34 -13.44 -42.25
CA SER A 21 15.99 -13.51 -42.85
C SER A 21 15.65 -14.87 -43.49
N LYS A 22 16.62 -15.49 -44.16
CA LYS A 22 16.55 -16.85 -44.73
C LYS A 22 16.23 -17.95 -43.70
N ILE A 23 16.56 -17.75 -42.42
CA ILE A 23 16.29 -18.71 -41.35
C ILE A 23 14.97 -18.36 -40.65
N ILE A 24 14.81 -17.11 -40.21
CA ILE A 24 13.66 -16.67 -39.40
C ILE A 24 12.31 -16.78 -40.15
N ASN A 25 12.32 -16.67 -41.49
CA ASN A 25 11.11 -16.83 -42.32
C ASN A 25 10.90 -18.27 -42.82
N ASN A 26 11.81 -19.20 -42.53
CA ASN A 26 11.74 -20.57 -43.04
C ASN A 26 11.15 -21.52 -42.01
N HIS A 27 9.82 -21.65 -42.02
CA HIS A 27 9.07 -22.40 -41.03
C HIS A 27 9.46 -23.89 -41.02
N LYS A 28 9.71 -24.47 -42.20
CA LYS A 28 10.15 -25.86 -42.34
C LYS A 28 11.53 -26.06 -41.71
N LEU A 29 12.46 -25.12 -41.93
CA LEU A 29 13.79 -25.16 -41.32
C LEU A 29 13.72 -25.02 -39.80
N ILE A 30 12.97 -24.04 -39.28
CA ILE A 30 12.80 -23.84 -37.83
C ILE A 30 12.22 -25.11 -37.19
N ASN A 31 11.21 -25.73 -37.80
CA ASN A 31 10.65 -26.98 -37.31
C ASN A 31 11.68 -28.13 -37.29
N ARG A 32 12.56 -28.22 -38.31
CA ARG A 32 13.67 -29.19 -38.33
C ARG A 32 14.72 -28.90 -37.26
N ILE A 33 15.03 -27.63 -36.98
CA ILE A 33 15.95 -27.23 -35.92
C ILE A 33 15.39 -27.67 -34.55
N LEU A 34 14.13 -27.37 -34.26
CA LEU A 34 13.53 -27.78 -32.98
C LEU A 34 13.45 -29.31 -32.84
N ASN A 35 13.15 -30.04 -33.92
CA ASN A 35 13.19 -31.50 -33.91
C ASN A 35 14.61 -32.04 -33.65
N GLY A 36 15.64 -31.39 -34.22
CA GLY A 36 17.04 -31.73 -33.94
C GLY A 36 17.40 -31.55 -32.47
N ALA A 37 16.95 -30.45 -31.85
CA ALA A 37 17.17 -30.17 -30.42
C ALA A 37 16.49 -31.22 -29.52
N ILE A 38 15.25 -31.60 -29.86
CA ILE A 38 14.49 -32.65 -29.16
C ILE A 38 15.19 -34.00 -29.24
N ASN A 39 15.67 -34.38 -30.43
CA ASN A 39 16.37 -35.65 -30.64
C ASN A 39 17.70 -35.69 -29.89
N LEU A 40 18.44 -34.57 -29.87
CA LEU A 40 19.72 -34.45 -29.17
C LEU A 40 19.58 -34.72 -27.66
N GLU A 41 18.56 -34.12 -27.04
CA GLU A 41 18.25 -34.28 -25.60
C GLU A 41 17.43 -35.55 -25.30
N LYS A 42 17.04 -36.31 -26.33
CA LYS A 42 16.14 -37.47 -26.21
C LYS A 42 14.84 -37.10 -25.50
N PHE A 43 14.25 -35.95 -25.82
CA PHE A 43 12.94 -35.56 -25.31
C PHE A 43 11.83 -36.33 -26.05
N SER A 44 10.84 -36.82 -25.31
CA SER A 44 9.68 -37.50 -25.89
C SER A 44 8.69 -36.46 -26.42
N LEU A 45 8.67 -36.24 -27.74
CA LEU A 45 7.73 -35.33 -28.39
C LEU A 45 6.30 -35.91 -28.38
N LEU A 46 5.36 -35.18 -27.79
CA LEU A 46 3.94 -35.53 -27.76
C LEU A 46 3.16 -34.86 -28.90
N LYS A 47 3.40 -33.56 -29.13
CA LYS A 47 2.62 -32.80 -30.12
C LYS A 47 3.41 -31.60 -30.64
N THR A 48 3.19 -31.25 -31.89
CA THR A 48 3.65 -29.98 -32.48
C THR A 48 2.44 -29.11 -32.80
N VAL A 49 2.47 -27.84 -32.39
CA VAL A 49 1.47 -26.83 -32.75
C VAL A 49 2.19 -25.65 -33.36
N SER A 50 1.68 -25.12 -34.47
CA SER A 50 2.28 -23.97 -35.14
C SER A 50 1.24 -23.03 -35.73
N TYR A 51 1.51 -21.74 -35.69
CA TYR A 51 0.69 -20.73 -36.34
C TYR A 51 1.57 -19.74 -37.11
N LYS A 52 1.27 -19.56 -38.40
CA LYS A 52 1.92 -18.57 -39.28
C LYS A 52 1.08 -17.30 -39.30
N PHE A 53 1.69 -16.18 -38.93
CA PHE A 53 1.05 -14.88 -38.98
C PHE A 53 1.20 -14.21 -40.35
N LYS A 54 0.30 -13.26 -40.62
CA LYS A 54 0.37 -12.35 -41.78
C LYS A 54 0.73 -10.95 -41.27
N PRO A 55 1.61 -10.19 -41.95
CA PRO A 55 2.30 -10.55 -43.20
C PRO A 55 3.45 -11.56 -43.01
N GLN A 56 4.00 -11.68 -41.80
CA GLN A 56 5.12 -12.57 -41.47
C GLN A 56 5.08 -12.98 -39.99
N GLY A 57 5.94 -13.92 -39.60
CA GLY A 57 6.04 -14.43 -38.23
C GLY A 57 5.48 -15.84 -38.05
N LEU A 58 5.97 -16.50 -37.01
CA LEU A 58 5.69 -17.89 -36.66
C LEU A 58 5.71 -18.02 -35.14
N THR A 59 4.65 -18.61 -34.59
CA THR A 59 4.68 -19.29 -33.28
C THR A 59 4.77 -20.79 -33.53
N LEU A 60 5.74 -21.46 -32.91
CA LEU A 60 5.92 -22.90 -32.96
C LEU A 60 6.14 -23.46 -31.56
N ALA A 61 5.27 -24.37 -31.13
CA ALA A 61 5.35 -25.05 -29.85
C ALA A 61 5.51 -26.57 -30.05
N LYS A 62 6.47 -27.14 -29.35
CA LYS A 62 6.73 -28.58 -29.24
C LYS A 62 6.39 -29.02 -27.83
N ILE A 63 5.29 -29.73 -27.68
CA ILE A 63 4.86 -30.32 -26.41
C ILE A 63 5.65 -31.61 -26.21
N ILE A 64 6.43 -31.70 -25.15
CA ILE A 64 7.22 -32.88 -24.77
C ILE A 64 6.64 -33.50 -23.49
N SER A 65 6.99 -34.76 -23.17
CA SER A 65 6.31 -35.57 -22.15
C SER A 65 6.14 -34.95 -20.77
N GLU A 66 6.89 -33.91 -20.43
CA GLU A 66 6.78 -33.21 -19.14
C GLU A 66 7.02 -31.70 -19.23
N SER A 67 6.93 -31.08 -20.43
CA SER A 67 7.08 -29.63 -20.59
C SER A 67 6.87 -29.15 -22.05
N SER A 68 7.55 -28.08 -22.49
CA SER A 68 7.49 -27.58 -23.87
C SER A 68 8.74 -26.85 -24.33
N ILE A 69 8.94 -26.81 -25.65
CA ILE A 69 9.82 -25.87 -26.34
C ILE A 69 8.95 -24.96 -27.18
N VAL A 70 8.99 -23.64 -26.93
CA VAL A 70 8.20 -22.64 -27.65
C VAL A 70 9.12 -21.64 -28.30
N LEU A 71 8.81 -21.27 -29.54
CA LEU A 71 9.58 -20.32 -30.31
C LEU A 71 8.63 -19.35 -31.03
N HIS A 72 8.90 -18.05 -30.87
CA HIS A 72 8.25 -16.97 -31.59
C HIS A 72 9.27 -16.26 -32.48
N THR A 73 8.90 -15.98 -33.72
CA THR A 73 9.72 -15.21 -34.65
C THR A 73 9.13 -13.84 -34.90
N TYR A 74 10.01 -12.85 -34.93
CA TYR A 74 9.73 -11.45 -35.26
C TYR A 74 10.64 -11.03 -36.43
N PRO A 75 10.32 -11.41 -37.68
CA PRO A 75 11.19 -11.16 -38.83
C PRO A 75 11.52 -9.68 -39.05
N GLU A 76 10.59 -8.77 -38.77
CA GLU A 76 10.76 -7.30 -38.84
C GLU A 76 11.84 -6.78 -37.88
N HIS A 77 12.12 -7.52 -36.82
CA HIS A 77 13.15 -7.19 -35.83
C HIS A 77 14.37 -8.11 -35.92
N SER A 78 14.42 -9.00 -36.93
CA SER A 78 15.44 -10.05 -37.04
C SER A 78 15.66 -10.81 -35.71
N SER A 79 14.56 -11.03 -34.97
CA SER A 79 14.61 -11.45 -33.57
C SER A 79 13.73 -12.66 -33.31
N VAL A 80 14.17 -13.53 -32.40
CA VAL A 80 13.48 -14.77 -32.04
C VAL A 80 13.42 -14.90 -30.53
N GLU A 81 12.22 -15.11 -30.02
CA GLU A 81 12.00 -15.48 -28.63
C GLU A 81 11.98 -17.01 -28.55
N LEU A 82 12.76 -17.56 -27.63
CA LEU A 82 12.90 -19.00 -27.42
C LEU A 82 12.70 -19.32 -25.93
N GLU A 83 11.80 -20.25 -25.68
CA GLU A 83 11.54 -20.83 -24.38
C GLU A 83 11.75 -22.34 -24.43
N ILE A 84 12.57 -22.86 -23.51
CA ILE A 84 12.78 -24.30 -23.33
C ILE A 84 12.50 -24.58 -21.86
N SER A 85 11.42 -25.28 -21.60
CA SER A 85 11.08 -25.75 -20.27
C SER A 85 11.25 -27.26 -20.23
N THR A 86 11.81 -27.80 -19.14
CA THR A 86 12.00 -29.24 -18.95
C THR A 86 11.89 -29.62 -17.47
N CYS A 87 11.36 -30.81 -17.18
CA CYS A 87 11.18 -31.33 -15.81
C CYS A 87 12.04 -32.59 -15.56
N ARG A 88 13.32 -32.57 -15.99
CA ARG A 88 14.25 -33.71 -15.84
C ARG A 88 15.36 -33.45 -14.83
N SER A 89 16.17 -32.42 -15.06
CA SER A 89 17.32 -32.04 -14.23
C SER A 89 17.58 -30.53 -14.36
N ALA A 90 18.44 -29.98 -13.49
CA ALA A 90 18.75 -28.55 -13.46
C ALA A 90 19.49 -28.04 -14.71
N ASP A 91 20.14 -28.94 -15.47
CA ASP A 91 20.87 -28.61 -16.70
C ASP A 91 20.18 -29.15 -17.96
N SER A 92 19.03 -29.82 -17.82
CA SER A 92 18.26 -30.33 -18.96
C SER A 92 17.81 -29.18 -19.86
N GLY A 93 17.94 -29.34 -21.17
CA GLY A 93 17.59 -28.31 -22.16
C GLY A 93 18.74 -27.38 -22.55
N GLU A 94 19.89 -27.44 -21.86
CA GLU A 94 21.08 -26.66 -22.21
C GLU A 94 21.69 -27.08 -23.55
N ALA A 95 21.75 -28.39 -23.83
CA ALA A 95 22.27 -28.88 -25.10
C ALA A 95 21.29 -28.55 -26.24
N ALA A 96 19.98 -28.65 -26.00
CA ALA A 96 18.97 -28.16 -26.93
C ALA A 96 19.10 -26.66 -27.21
N PHE A 97 19.29 -25.84 -26.17
CA PHE A 97 19.49 -24.40 -26.33
C PHE A 97 20.72 -24.10 -27.20
N ASN A 98 21.87 -24.67 -26.85
CA ASN A 98 23.13 -24.45 -27.57
C ASN A 98 23.02 -24.92 -29.03
N TYR A 99 22.35 -26.07 -29.26
CA TYR A 99 22.07 -26.56 -30.60
C TYR A 99 21.22 -25.56 -31.41
N ILE A 100 20.12 -25.05 -30.84
CA ILE A 100 19.24 -24.10 -31.52
C ILE A 100 20.00 -22.81 -31.85
N VAL A 101 20.74 -22.24 -30.88
CA VAL A 101 21.56 -21.05 -31.10
C VAL A 101 22.58 -21.28 -32.21
N SER A 102 23.26 -22.43 -32.23
CA SER A 102 24.23 -22.76 -33.28
C SER A 102 23.61 -22.79 -34.69
N LYS A 103 22.38 -23.31 -34.82
CA LYS A 103 21.67 -23.42 -36.11
C LYS A 103 20.99 -22.14 -36.55
N MET A 104 20.61 -21.27 -35.60
CA MET A 104 19.99 -19.98 -35.91
C MET A 104 21.04 -18.87 -36.09
N SER A 105 22.25 -19.05 -35.59
CA SER A 105 23.41 -18.16 -35.72
C SER A 105 23.07 -16.68 -35.48
N PRO A 106 22.48 -16.31 -34.32
CA PRO A 106 22.19 -14.92 -34.02
C PRO A 106 23.49 -14.13 -33.81
N LEU A 107 23.46 -12.82 -34.06
CA LEU A 107 24.57 -11.92 -33.75
C LEU A 107 24.80 -11.78 -32.23
N LYS A 108 23.71 -11.82 -31.45
CA LYS A 108 23.74 -11.75 -29.98
C LYS A 108 22.51 -12.44 -29.39
N TYR A 109 22.61 -12.90 -28.15
CA TYR A 109 21.44 -13.38 -27.40
C TYR A 109 21.49 -12.97 -25.93
N LYS A 110 20.31 -12.89 -25.30
CA LYS A 110 20.17 -12.72 -23.85
C LYS A 110 19.45 -13.93 -23.30
N LYS A 111 20.15 -14.74 -22.49
CA LYS A 111 19.62 -15.96 -21.87
C LYS A 111 19.39 -15.75 -20.38
N LYS A 112 18.26 -16.23 -19.87
CA LYS A 112 17.98 -16.43 -18.45
C LYS A 112 17.61 -17.90 -18.25
N SER A 113 18.12 -18.52 -17.18
CA SER A 113 17.78 -19.89 -16.80
C SER A 113 17.32 -19.88 -15.35
N THR A 114 16.19 -20.53 -15.09
CA THR A 114 15.64 -20.74 -13.76
C THR A 114 15.67 -22.24 -13.49
N ARG A 115 16.44 -22.64 -12.48
CA ARG A 115 16.64 -24.02 -12.08
C ARG A 115 15.81 -24.26 -10.82
N SER A 116 14.76 -25.09 -10.92
CA SER A 116 13.77 -25.54 -9.91
C SER A 116 12.32 -25.10 -10.19
N PHE A 117 11.40 -26.06 -10.10
CA PHE A 117 9.99 -25.81 -9.82
C PHE A 117 9.78 -26.12 -8.33
N LYS A 118 9.67 -25.10 -7.48
CA LYS A 118 9.37 -25.35 -6.05
C LYS A 118 7.98 -25.99 -5.96
N THR A 119 7.91 -27.19 -5.39
CA THR A 119 6.61 -27.77 -5.02
C THR A 119 5.92 -26.86 -3.98
N PRO A 120 4.57 -26.87 -3.85
CA PRO A 120 3.89 -26.11 -2.80
C PRO A 120 4.45 -26.37 -1.39
N ARG A 121 4.95 -27.60 -1.14
CA ARG A 121 5.61 -28.01 0.11
C ARG A 121 7.01 -27.38 0.29
N GLN A 122 7.72 -27.12 -0.80
CA GLN A 122 8.98 -26.37 -0.82
C GLN A 122 8.79 -24.86 -0.90
N ILE A 123 7.58 -24.36 -1.21
CA ILE A 123 7.24 -22.95 -1.00
C ILE A 123 7.11 -22.68 0.51
N SER A 124 6.57 -23.63 1.28
CA SER A 124 6.52 -23.53 2.76
C SER A 124 7.85 -23.80 3.47
N GLU A 125 8.71 -24.68 2.92
CA GLU A 125 10.02 -24.99 3.53
C GLU A 125 11.16 -24.11 2.98
N GLY A 126 10.97 -23.50 1.79
CA GLY A 126 11.89 -22.56 1.16
C GLY A 126 11.53 -21.09 1.35
N SER A 127 10.45 -20.78 2.10
CA SER A 127 10.20 -19.49 2.71
C SER A 127 10.96 -19.36 4.03
N ASN A 128 12.29 -19.53 4.00
CA ASN A 128 13.14 -19.00 5.06
C ASN A 128 13.32 -17.50 4.81
N GLY A 129 12.22 -16.79 5.08
CA GLY A 129 12.06 -15.37 4.91
C GLY A 129 10.63 -15.09 4.48
N LEU A 130 9.69 -15.06 5.44
CA LEU A 130 8.57 -14.13 5.27
C LEU A 130 9.23 -12.76 5.10
N GLU A 131 9.19 -12.22 3.88
CA GLU A 131 9.61 -10.86 3.62
C GLU A 131 8.65 -9.95 4.39
N ASN A 132 9.07 -9.54 5.58
CA ASN A 132 8.31 -8.66 6.43
C ASN A 132 8.32 -7.27 5.81
N ILE A 133 7.15 -6.69 5.58
CA ILE A 133 7.05 -5.30 5.18
C ILE A 133 7.22 -4.47 6.43
N ARG A 134 8.37 -3.80 6.56
CA ARG A 134 8.58 -2.84 7.65
C ARG A 134 7.80 -1.58 7.34
N ILE A 135 6.75 -1.33 8.10
CA ILE A 135 5.96 -0.08 8.02
C ILE A 135 6.42 0.92 9.08
N GLY A 136 6.31 2.21 8.75
CA GLY A 136 6.47 3.30 9.70
C GLY A 136 5.19 3.57 10.48
N ASN A 137 5.30 4.49 11.44
CA ASN A 137 4.14 5.02 12.15
C ASN A 137 3.17 5.65 11.13
N ARG A 138 1.88 5.43 11.35
CA ARG A 138 0.83 6.08 10.58
C ARG A 138 0.90 7.59 10.80
N ILE A 139 0.77 8.36 9.72
CA ILE A 139 0.79 9.82 9.74
C ILE A 139 -0.59 10.31 9.30
N PRO A 140 -1.37 10.98 10.16
CA PRO A 140 -2.66 11.55 9.76
C PRO A 140 -2.51 12.52 8.59
N LYS A 141 -3.44 12.45 7.63
CA LYS A 141 -3.38 13.26 6.41
C LYS A 141 -4.52 14.26 6.31
N SER A 142 -5.73 13.89 6.67
CA SER A 142 -6.88 14.79 6.61
C SER A 142 -7.63 14.73 7.93
N PHE A 143 -8.21 15.87 8.32
CA PHE A 143 -9.03 15.97 9.52
C PHE A 143 -10.25 16.85 9.28
N PHE A 144 -11.27 16.72 10.10
CA PHE A 144 -12.37 17.69 10.21
C PHE A 144 -12.56 18.07 11.68
N ILE A 145 -13.20 19.20 11.94
CA ILE A 145 -13.55 19.61 13.30
C ILE A 145 -15.06 19.53 13.47
N THR A 146 -15.48 19.00 14.60
CA THR A 146 -16.89 18.92 14.99
C THR A 146 -17.04 19.27 16.47
N SER A 147 -18.25 19.57 16.88
CA SER A 147 -18.58 19.84 18.28
C SER A 147 -20.00 19.42 18.57
N GLY A 148 -20.29 19.27 19.85
CA GLY A 148 -21.62 18.93 20.31
C GLY A 148 -21.76 19.13 21.80
N THR A 149 -23.00 19.16 22.23
CA THR A 149 -23.43 19.24 23.60
C THR A 149 -24.41 18.12 23.89
N GLY A 150 -24.46 17.70 25.14
CA GLY A 150 -25.40 16.68 25.56
C GLY A 150 -25.77 16.80 27.01
N GLU A 151 -26.97 16.32 27.33
CA GLU A 151 -27.55 16.43 28.65
C GLU A 151 -28.23 15.13 29.08
N SER A 152 -28.00 14.70 30.32
CA SER A 152 -28.57 13.47 30.88
C SER A 152 -28.97 13.63 32.34
N ASN A 153 -30.04 12.94 32.75
CA ASN A 153 -30.43 12.83 34.16
C ASN A 153 -29.76 11.64 34.88
N ILE A 154 -29.13 10.73 34.13
CA ILE A 154 -28.69 9.43 34.63
C ILE A 154 -27.20 9.45 34.94
N THR A 155 -26.35 9.66 33.92
CA THR A 155 -24.88 9.67 34.04
C THR A 155 -24.26 10.64 33.04
N ALA A 156 -23.04 11.10 33.35
CA ALA A 156 -22.25 11.94 32.46
C ALA A 156 -21.70 11.13 31.25
N ASN A 157 -20.91 10.08 31.50
CA ASN A 157 -20.22 9.31 30.44
C ASN A 157 -21.17 8.57 29.48
N ALA A 158 -21.96 7.62 29.99
CA ALA A 158 -22.88 6.86 29.15
C ALA A 158 -24.15 7.65 28.75
N GLY A 159 -24.27 8.90 29.20
CA GLY A 159 -25.42 9.76 28.98
C GLY A 159 -25.06 11.02 28.21
N SER A 160 -24.72 12.09 28.92
CA SER A 160 -24.50 13.42 28.31
C SER A 160 -23.38 13.41 27.27
N TYR A 161 -22.31 12.64 27.49
CA TYR A 161 -21.21 12.53 26.53
C TYR A 161 -21.62 11.80 25.24
N HIS A 162 -22.37 10.69 25.33
CA HIS A 162 -22.85 10.02 24.12
C HIS A 162 -23.79 10.92 23.30
N ILE A 163 -24.61 11.74 23.96
CA ILE A 163 -25.47 12.73 23.28
C ILE A 163 -24.62 13.82 22.62
N ALA A 164 -23.56 14.30 23.28
CA ALA A 164 -22.63 15.26 22.69
C ALA A 164 -21.92 14.69 21.45
N LEU A 165 -21.49 13.42 21.49
CA LEU A 165 -20.94 12.72 20.33
C LEU A 165 -21.96 12.61 19.19
N LYS A 166 -23.25 12.42 19.52
CA LYS A 166 -24.33 12.33 18.53
C LYS A 166 -24.61 13.67 17.86
N GLU A 167 -24.61 14.77 18.61
CA GLU A 167 -24.71 16.11 18.02
C GLU A 167 -23.49 16.43 17.15
N ALA A 168 -22.30 16.01 17.58
CA ALA A 168 -21.08 16.08 16.79
C ALA A 168 -21.09 15.14 15.56
N GLY A 169 -22.00 14.16 15.51
CA GLY A 169 -22.14 13.17 14.45
C GLY A 169 -20.95 12.22 14.36
N ILE A 170 -20.39 11.81 15.50
CA ILE A 170 -19.29 10.83 15.62
C ILE A 170 -19.59 9.75 16.67
N GLU A 171 -20.85 9.62 17.11
CA GLU A 171 -21.32 8.68 18.13
C GLU A 171 -21.18 7.21 17.74
N MET A 172 -21.07 6.96 16.43
CA MET A 172 -20.94 5.61 15.88
C MET A 172 -19.49 5.12 15.86
N CYS A 173 -18.53 5.96 16.24
CA CYS A 173 -17.11 5.63 16.25
C CYS A 173 -16.58 5.18 17.62
N ASN A 174 -15.53 4.37 17.57
CA ASN A 174 -14.65 4.17 18.71
C ASN A 174 -13.64 5.32 18.77
N ILE A 175 -13.84 6.25 19.71
CA ILE A 175 -12.98 7.43 19.86
C ILE A 175 -11.63 7.02 20.47
N MET A 176 -10.52 7.40 19.82
CA MET A 176 -9.17 7.21 20.32
C MET A 176 -8.46 8.55 20.43
N HIS A 177 -8.00 8.93 21.62
CA HIS A 177 -7.41 10.24 21.83
C HIS A 177 -5.92 10.28 21.45
N TYR A 178 -5.55 11.28 20.66
CA TYR A 178 -4.20 11.63 20.28
C TYR A 178 -3.71 12.82 21.10
N SER A 179 -2.39 12.99 21.13
CA SER A 179 -1.75 14.19 21.63
C SER A 179 -1.83 15.35 20.64
N SER A 180 -1.33 16.52 21.04
CA SER A 180 -1.65 17.80 20.41
C SER A 180 -0.79 18.18 19.19
N ILE A 181 -0.50 17.22 18.28
CA ILE A 181 0.36 17.41 17.10
C ILE A 181 -0.40 17.19 15.78
N LEU A 182 -0.23 18.12 14.83
CA LEU A 182 -0.70 18.00 13.45
C LEU A 182 0.47 17.80 12.48
N PRO A 183 0.42 16.81 11.59
CA PRO A 183 1.42 16.65 10.54
C PRO A 183 1.49 17.84 9.58
N LYS A 184 2.68 18.15 9.04
CA LYS A 184 2.90 19.25 8.07
C LYS A 184 1.88 19.27 6.93
N GLY A 185 1.63 18.09 6.36
CA GLY A 185 0.74 17.89 5.22
C GLY A 185 -0.73 17.73 5.59
N ALA A 186 -1.10 17.87 6.86
CA ALA A 186 -2.48 17.68 7.28
C ALA A 186 -3.38 18.80 6.73
N ILE A 187 -4.54 18.40 6.20
CA ILE A 187 -5.53 19.28 5.59
C ILE A 187 -6.88 19.15 6.28
N GLU A 188 -7.53 20.29 6.50
CA GLU A 188 -8.92 20.30 6.97
C GLU A 188 -9.86 19.97 5.79
N VAL A 189 -10.80 19.05 6.02
CA VAL A 189 -11.79 18.60 5.04
C VAL A 189 -13.20 18.72 5.62
N VAL A 190 -14.20 18.68 4.74
CA VAL A 190 -15.59 18.60 5.16
C VAL A 190 -15.84 17.24 5.83
N LYS A 191 -16.59 17.24 6.94
CA LYS A 191 -16.99 16.01 7.64
C LYS A 191 -17.60 14.98 6.65
N PRO A 192 -17.09 13.74 6.61
CA PRO A 192 -17.66 12.69 5.75
C PRO A 192 -19.15 12.46 6.03
N LYS A 193 -19.95 12.27 4.97
CA LYS A 193 -21.39 12.00 5.10
C LYS A 193 -21.69 10.63 5.71
N LEU A 194 -20.84 9.65 5.43
CA LEU A 194 -20.96 8.29 5.92
C LEU A 194 -19.79 8.01 6.85
N ILE A 195 -20.10 7.62 8.08
CA ILE A 195 -19.14 7.16 9.07
C ILE A 195 -19.49 5.71 9.40
N THR A 196 -18.52 4.82 9.26
CA THR A 196 -18.71 3.38 9.50
C THR A 196 -18.91 3.12 10.99
N HIS A 197 -20.00 2.45 11.34
CA HIS A 197 -20.26 2.03 12.71
C HIS A 197 -19.13 1.14 13.25
N GLY A 198 -18.66 1.44 14.46
CA GLY A 198 -17.53 0.76 15.11
C GLY A 198 -16.15 1.15 14.56
N GLY A 199 -16.07 2.04 13.56
CA GLY A 199 -14.81 2.55 13.04
C GLY A 199 -14.03 3.29 14.11
N VAL A 200 -12.70 3.11 14.15
CA VAL A 200 -11.83 3.90 15.02
C VAL A 200 -11.76 5.31 14.46
N MET A 201 -12.06 6.30 15.29
CA MET A 201 -11.88 7.71 15.00
C MET A 201 -10.80 8.23 15.93
N GLU A 202 -9.60 8.41 15.41
CA GLU A 202 -8.56 9.05 16.20
C GLU A 202 -8.75 10.57 16.22
N THR A 203 -8.71 11.13 17.41
CA THR A 203 -9.15 12.51 17.68
C THR A 203 -8.17 13.24 18.58
N ILE A 204 -8.07 14.55 18.40
CA ILE A 204 -7.60 15.45 19.45
C ILE A 204 -8.86 16.11 20.00
N GLU A 205 -9.19 15.88 21.27
CA GLU A 205 -10.51 16.17 21.83
C GLU A 205 -10.44 17.01 23.09
N ALA A 206 -11.28 18.05 23.14
CA ALA A 206 -11.60 18.80 24.34
C ALA A 206 -13.01 18.44 24.80
N ARG A 207 -13.15 18.10 26.08
CA ARG A 207 -14.40 17.76 26.75
C ARG A 207 -14.47 18.41 28.12
N ALA A 208 -15.61 19.05 28.40
CA ALA A 208 -15.94 19.56 29.72
C ALA A 208 -17.30 19.03 30.15
N ASP A 209 -17.39 18.58 31.40
CA ASP A 209 -18.64 18.15 32.03
C ASP A 209 -19.06 19.15 33.11
N ALA A 210 -20.37 19.31 33.32
CA ALA A 210 -20.95 20.21 34.30
C ALA A 210 -22.22 19.62 34.91
N MET A 211 -22.53 20.03 36.15
CA MET A 211 -23.83 19.72 36.78
C MET A 211 -24.89 20.73 36.37
N SER A 212 -26.17 20.41 36.63
CA SER A 212 -27.31 21.30 36.38
C SER A 212 -27.06 22.73 36.86
N GLY A 213 -27.27 23.71 35.97
CA GLY A 213 -27.09 25.13 36.26
C GLY A 213 -25.63 25.65 36.18
N GLU A 214 -24.64 24.77 36.10
CA GLU A 214 -23.24 25.15 35.92
C GLU A 214 -22.90 25.38 34.44
N ARG A 215 -21.64 25.73 34.14
CA ARG A 215 -21.15 25.88 32.77
C ARG A 215 -20.09 24.83 32.48
N ALA A 216 -20.24 24.14 31.35
CA ALA A 216 -19.17 23.39 30.71
C ALA A 216 -18.76 24.10 29.41
N THR A 217 -17.46 24.33 29.27
CA THR A 217 -16.83 24.94 28.11
C THR A 217 -15.70 24.03 27.64
N ALA A 218 -15.84 23.52 26.41
CA ALA A 218 -14.81 22.78 25.72
C ALA A 218 -14.27 23.63 24.56
N GLY A 219 -12.98 23.52 24.26
CA GLY A 219 -12.43 24.23 23.12
C GLY A 219 -11.12 23.66 22.62
N ILE A 220 -10.92 23.76 21.32
CA ILE A 220 -9.67 23.44 20.64
C ILE A 220 -9.16 24.70 19.95
N GLY A 221 -7.90 25.04 20.21
CA GLY A 221 -7.13 25.95 19.40
C GLY A 221 -6.11 25.16 18.58
N TYR A 222 -5.87 25.53 17.34
CA TYR A 222 -4.80 24.90 16.54
C TYR A 222 -4.18 25.90 15.58
N GLY A 223 -2.90 25.70 15.26
CA GLY A 223 -2.16 26.56 14.34
C GLY A 223 -0.97 25.85 13.74
N TRP A 224 -0.23 26.57 12.90
CA TRP A 224 0.84 26.02 12.09
C TRP A 224 2.17 26.70 12.40
N LEU A 225 3.21 25.90 12.59
CA LEU A 225 4.58 26.35 12.84
C LEU A 225 5.32 26.55 11.51
N TYR A 226 6.01 27.69 11.39
CA TYR A 226 6.82 28.05 10.22
C TYR A 226 8.25 28.39 10.63
N ASP A 227 9.27 28.05 9.82
CA ASP A 227 10.61 28.61 10.03
C ASP A 227 10.75 30.06 9.54
N LYS A 228 11.93 30.63 9.79
CA LYS A 228 12.40 31.92 9.27
C LYS A 228 12.29 32.09 7.74
N HIS A 229 12.20 31.00 6.97
CA HIS A 229 12.02 31.04 5.52
C HIS A 229 10.56 30.87 5.11
N ASN A 230 9.64 30.91 6.06
CA ASN A 230 8.21 30.72 5.87
C ASN A 230 7.84 29.33 5.33
N ASN A 231 8.67 28.31 5.58
CA ASN A 231 8.30 26.92 5.28
C ASN A 231 7.52 26.33 6.46
N LYS A 232 6.37 25.73 6.14
CA LYS A 232 5.52 25.00 7.10
C LYS A 232 6.29 23.80 7.67
N HIS A 233 6.32 23.66 8.99
CA HIS A 233 6.99 22.57 9.71
C HIS A 233 6.00 21.47 10.13
N GLY A 234 4.90 21.87 10.76
CA GLY A 234 3.92 21.02 11.42
C GLY A 234 2.88 21.92 12.08
N GLY A 235 1.82 21.35 12.64
CA GLY A 235 0.85 22.10 13.43
C GLY A 235 0.82 21.62 14.86
N ILE A 236 0.31 22.48 15.72
CA ILE A 236 0.10 22.21 17.14
C ILE A 236 -1.35 22.48 17.47
N VAL A 237 -1.84 21.74 18.45
CA VAL A 237 -3.20 21.84 18.97
C VAL A 237 -3.11 22.15 20.47
N ALA A 238 -4.11 22.81 21.01
CA ALA A 238 -4.29 23.00 22.43
C ALA A 238 -5.76 22.77 22.77
N GLU A 239 -5.99 22.07 23.87
CA GLU A 239 -7.31 21.73 24.36
C GLU A 239 -7.62 22.50 25.64
N TYR A 240 -8.87 22.96 25.77
CA TYR A 240 -9.38 23.59 26.98
C TYR A 240 -10.63 22.87 27.46
N ASN A 241 -10.58 22.44 28.72
CA ASN A 241 -11.65 21.75 29.42
C ASN A 241 -11.93 22.51 30.72
N GLY A 242 -13.11 23.11 30.87
CA GLY A 242 -13.45 23.81 32.11
C GLY A 242 -14.77 24.55 32.04
N ASN A 243 -14.88 25.66 32.77
CA ASN A 243 -16.12 26.41 32.99
C ASN A 243 -16.00 27.92 32.66
N LEU A 244 -14.85 28.34 32.11
CA LEU A 244 -14.63 29.73 31.75
C LEU A 244 -15.59 30.18 30.65
N PRO A 245 -15.98 31.46 30.61
CA PRO A 245 -16.68 32.05 29.46
C PRO A 245 -15.85 31.91 28.17
N MET A 246 -16.53 31.90 27.01
CA MET A 246 -15.90 31.67 25.70
C MET A 246 -14.68 32.56 25.44
N GLU A 247 -14.78 33.86 25.73
CA GLU A 247 -13.69 34.82 25.55
C GLU A 247 -12.47 34.50 26.41
N GLN A 248 -12.68 34.08 27.66
CA GLN A 248 -11.58 33.74 28.57
C GLN A 248 -10.96 32.38 28.21
N ALA A 249 -11.79 31.41 27.84
CA ALA A 249 -11.33 30.11 27.34
C ALA A 249 -10.49 30.27 26.06
N ARG A 250 -10.93 31.11 25.11
CA ARG A 250 -10.18 31.43 23.89
C ARG A 250 -8.83 32.09 24.20
N LYS A 251 -8.78 33.04 25.13
CA LYS A 251 -7.52 33.66 25.58
C LYS A 251 -6.57 32.62 26.18
N LYS A 252 -7.09 31.70 27.00
CA LYS A 252 -6.30 30.62 27.58
C LYS A 252 -5.76 29.66 26.51
N LEU A 253 -6.58 29.27 25.53
CA LEU A 253 -6.13 28.48 24.38
C LEU A 253 -5.02 29.18 23.59
N ALA A 254 -5.16 30.48 23.33
CA ALA A 254 -4.13 31.26 22.63
C ALA A 254 -2.79 31.24 23.40
N LEU A 255 -2.83 31.47 24.71
CA LEU A 255 -1.63 31.41 25.56
C LEU A 255 -1.00 30.02 25.57
N SER A 256 -1.82 28.96 25.66
CA SER A 256 -1.32 27.58 25.61
C SER A 256 -0.66 27.25 24.26
N LEU A 257 -1.20 27.74 23.15
CA LEU A 257 -0.57 27.56 21.83
C LEU A 257 0.78 28.29 21.73
N GLU A 258 0.89 29.50 22.26
CA GLU A 258 2.17 30.23 22.31
C GLU A 258 3.19 29.53 23.20
N GLU A 259 2.76 29.00 24.36
CA GLU A 259 3.60 28.21 25.25
C GLU A 259 4.13 26.94 24.57
N ILE A 260 3.25 26.19 23.91
CA ILE A 260 3.65 25.00 23.13
C ILE A 260 4.59 25.40 21.99
N ALA A 261 4.28 26.48 21.26
CA ALA A 261 5.11 26.98 20.16
C ALA A 261 6.50 27.40 20.62
N SER A 262 6.64 27.94 21.84
CA SER A 262 7.92 28.34 22.42
C SER A 262 8.90 27.16 22.59
N GLY A 263 8.38 25.93 22.71
CA GLY A 263 9.18 24.70 22.72
C GLY A 263 9.78 24.32 21.37
N PHE A 264 9.42 25.00 20.28
CA PHE A 264 9.93 24.76 18.93
C PHE A 264 10.88 25.89 18.50
N GLU A 265 12.17 25.72 18.81
CA GLU A 265 13.19 26.73 18.52
C GLU A 265 13.20 27.18 17.04
N GLY A 266 13.26 28.51 16.86
CA GLY A 266 13.30 29.13 15.52
C GLY A 266 12.02 28.96 14.71
N ARG A 267 10.90 28.57 15.34
CA ARG A 267 9.58 28.46 14.69
C ARG A 267 8.64 29.55 15.17
N GLN A 268 7.78 30.00 14.26
CA GLN A 268 6.74 30.98 14.50
C GLN A 268 5.37 30.34 14.29
N LEU A 269 4.46 30.52 15.23
CA LEU A 269 3.05 30.13 15.11
C LEU A 269 2.29 31.10 14.20
N LYS A 270 1.54 30.56 13.23
CA LYS A 270 0.68 31.33 12.33
C LYS A 270 -0.62 30.57 12.04
N ASN A 271 -1.59 31.27 11.42
CA ASN A 271 -2.86 30.70 10.96
C ASN A 271 -3.60 29.96 12.07
N VAL A 272 -3.72 30.62 13.23
CA VAL A 272 -4.37 30.06 14.42
C VAL A 272 -5.89 30.12 14.26
N ASN A 273 -6.54 28.99 14.54
CA ASN A 273 -7.98 28.82 14.53
C ASN A 273 -8.47 28.33 15.88
N PHE A 274 -9.72 28.62 16.20
CA PHE A 274 -10.34 28.19 17.45
C PHE A 274 -11.74 27.66 17.17
N ARG A 275 -12.09 26.54 17.81
CA ARG A 275 -13.45 26.04 17.92
C ARG A 275 -13.76 25.84 19.39
N LEU A 276 -14.83 26.45 19.88
CA LEU A 276 -15.31 26.30 21.25
C LEU A 276 -16.76 25.87 21.24
N GLU A 277 -17.18 25.20 22.30
CA GLU A 277 -18.56 24.79 22.54
C GLU A 277 -18.89 24.97 24.02
N ILE A 278 -20.10 25.42 24.31
CA ILE A 278 -20.56 25.69 25.68
C ILE A 278 -21.90 25.03 25.91
N THR A 279 -22.08 24.45 27.10
CA THR A 279 -23.39 24.06 27.61
C THR A 279 -23.62 24.55 29.03
N ASN A 280 -24.89 24.88 29.31
CA ASN A 280 -25.41 25.18 30.63
C ASN A 280 -26.56 24.21 30.91
N PRO A 281 -26.26 23.01 31.41
CA PRO A 281 -27.23 21.92 31.40
C PRO A 281 -28.42 22.23 32.29
N LYS A 282 -29.61 21.89 31.81
CA LYS A 282 -30.85 21.92 32.60
C LYS A 282 -31.04 20.60 33.32
N LYS A 283 -30.65 19.49 32.70
CA LYS A 283 -30.62 18.16 33.33
C LYS A 283 -29.47 18.04 34.33
N LYS A 284 -29.46 16.93 35.07
CA LYS A 284 -28.48 16.66 36.14
C LYS A 284 -27.01 16.76 35.66
N TYR A 285 -26.71 16.25 34.47
CA TYR A 285 -25.38 16.23 33.87
C TYR A 285 -25.41 16.88 32.48
N GLY A 286 -24.40 17.67 32.16
CA GLY A 286 -24.12 18.23 30.84
C GLY A 286 -22.70 17.97 30.39
N THR A 287 -22.51 17.85 29.08
CA THR A 287 -21.19 17.72 28.45
C THR A 287 -21.11 18.69 27.27
N ALA A 288 -20.04 19.46 27.20
CA ALA A 288 -19.61 20.18 25.99
C ALA A 288 -18.40 19.46 25.39
N LEU A 289 -18.36 19.37 24.07
CA LEU A 289 -17.37 18.60 23.33
C LEU A 289 -16.92 19.38 22.09
N VAL A 290 -15.61 19.43 21.85
CA VAL A 290 -15.01 19.84 20.58
C VAL A 290 -13.97 18.79 20.21
N SER A 291 -14.02 18.29 18.98
CA SER A 291 -13.14 17.21 18.52
C SER A 291 -12.59 17.50 17.14
N LEU A 292 -11.27 17.38 17.00
CA LEU A 292 -10.55 17.33 15.74
C LEU A 292 -10.37 15.86 15.37
N CYS A 293 -10.98 15.44 14.27
CA CYS A 293 -11.15 14.04 13.89
C CYS A 293 -10.35 13.71 12.63
N PHE A 294 -9.40 12.78 12.73
CA PHE A 294 -8.62 12.32 11.58
C PHE A 294 -9.40 11.27 10.77
N VAL A 295 -9.34 11.36 9.43
CA VAL A 295 -10.15 10.51 8.54
C VAL A 295 -9.33 9.59 7.63
N ASP A 296 -8.06 9.90 7.40
CA ASP A 296 -7.16 9.06 6.61
C ASP A 296 -5.70 9.21 7.03
N TYR A 297 -4.90 8.19 6.69
CA TYR A 297 -3.53 8.03 7.15
C TYR A 297 -2.60 7.64 6.01
N ILE A 298 -1.38 8.16 6.05
CA ILE A 298 -0.25 7.67 5.27
C ILE A 298 0.47 6.62 6.12
N ILE A 299 0.74 5.46 5.53
CA ILE A 299 1.56 4.41 6.15
C ILE A 299 2.87 4.32 5.35
N PRO A 300 3.99 4.82 5.88
CA PRO A 300 5.26 4.76 5.18
C PRO A 300 5.74 3.31 5.06
N ILE A 301 6.17 2.87 3.88
CA ILE A 301 6.88 1.61 3.70
C ILE A 301 8.38 1.89 3.86
N LYS A 302 9.00 1.31 4.89
CA LYS A 302 10.41 1.53 5.25
C LYS A 302 11.35 0.46 4.68
N GLY A 303 10.82 -0.56 4.02
CA GLY A 303 11.60 -1.61 3.35
C GLY A 303 11.03 -3.01 3.59
N ILE A 304 11.75 -3.98 3.06
CA ILE A 304 11.50 -5.41 3.22
C ILE A 304 12.59 -5.96 4.14
N GLU A 305 12.19 -6.70 5.17
CA GLU A 305 13.10 -7.39 6.09
C GLU A 305 12.94 -8.90 5.95
N SER A 306 14.07 -9.60 5.82
CA SER A 306 14.11 -11.07 5.69
C SER A 306 13.99 -11.81 7.03
N SER A 307 13.93 -11.09 8.15
CA SER A 307 13.81 -11.62 9.52
C SER A 307 13.20 -10.56 10.45
N LEU A 308 12.55 -11.01 11.55
CA LEU A 308 12.09 -10.14 12.65
C LEU A 308 13.25 -9.70 13.56
#